data_AF-A0A8J4XE06-F1
#
_entry.id   AF-A0A8J4XE06-F1
#
_cell.length_a   1.000
_cell.length_b   1.000
_cell.length_c   1.000
_cell.angle_alpha   90.00
_cell.angle_beta   90.00
_cell.angle_gamma   90.00
#
_symmetry.space_group_name_H-M   'P 1'
#
loop_
_entity.id
_entity.type
_entity.pdbx_description
1 polymer ?
#
loop_
_entity_poly.entity_id
_entity_poly.type
_entity_poly.pdbx_seq_one_letter_code
_entity_poly.pdbx_strand_id
1 'polypeptide(L)'
;ALGESELADVLKQFLPLTKSGSGSVSGSAEFSVDQLLLLLVYVYSLAQEAQASGTQDEEKVEREIIGALTLLLTQQTILSPLVQGITGVSSSEELTSERAHTTLESVFETLRSLGRARDHLKQLRSVYRASDGAHQATYRPFIKQVLEEIFNPSRPECPDIEHASGGLTDLLKTGFSMFMKVNRPHPSDHPLLILFMVGGVTASELRLIHEVVATHKAGTQ
;
A
#
# COMPACT_ATOMS: atom_id res chain seq x y z
N ALA A 1 7.01 17.49 -6.31
CA ALA A 1 6.65 16.05 -6.38
C ALA A 1 6.03 15.61 -5.05
N LEU A 2 5.40 14.42 -4.91
CA LEU A 2 4.77 13.99 -3.64
C LEU A 2 5.71 14.14 -2.42
N GLY A 3 7.02 13.90 -2.60
CA GLY A 3 8.02 14.08 -1.53
C GLY A 3 8.31 15.52 -1.10
N GLU A 4 7.72 16.53 -1.76
CA GLU A 4 7.86 17.96 -1.43
C GLU A 4 6.52 18.56 -0.96
N SER A 5 5.44 17.79 -0.98
CA SER A 5 4.09 18.25 -0.63
C SER A 5 3.65 17.62 0.69
N GLU A 6 2.88 18.37 1.45
CA GLU A 6 2.14 17.83 2.59
C GLU A 6 1.01 16.92 2.10
N LEU A 7 0.74 15.82 2.83
CA LEU A 7 -0.33 14.90 2.45
C LEU A 7 -1.69 15.62 2.36
N ALA A 8 -1.96 16.56 3.27
CA ALA A 8 -3.16 17.39 3.24
C ALA A 8 -3.31 18.15 1.92
N ASP A 9 -2.23 18.67 1.35
CA ASP A 9 -2.26 19.41 0.08
C ASP A 9 -2.50 18.51 -1.13
N VAL A 10 -2.00 17.27 -1.07
CA VAL A 10 -2.31 16.24 -2.08
C VAL A 10 -3.78 15.85 -2.00
N LEU A 11 -4.30 15.63 -0.79
CA LEU A 11 -5.70 15.28 -0.56
C LEU A 11 -6.66 16.39 -1.00
N LYS A 12 -6.32 17.67 -0.80
CA LYS A 12 -7.13 18.80 -1.29
C LYS A 12 -7.36 18.75 -2.80
N GLN A 13 -6.45 18.15 -3.57
CA GLN A 13 -6.60 18.00 -5.03
C GLN A 13 -7.68 16.98 -5.42
N PHE A 14 -8.18 16.16 -4.48
CA PHE A 14 -9.30 15.25 -4.73
C PHE A 14 -10.66 15.94 -4.70
N LEU A 15 -10.81 17.04 -3.95
CA LEU A 15 -12.10 17.72 -3.79
C LEU A 15 -12.69 18.27 -5.11
N PRO A 16 -11.89 18.77 -6.07
CA PRO A 16 -12.40 19.10 -7.40
C PRO A 16 -12.83 17.86 -8.19
N LEU A 17 -12.13 16.73 -8.03
CA LEU A 17 -12.41 15.49 -8.76
C LEU A 17 -13.77 14.89 -8.36
N THR A 18 -14.20 15.10 -7.11
CA THR A 18 -15.50 14.64 -6.62
C THR A 18 -16.67 15.54 -7.06
N LYS A 19 -16.41 16.78 -7.49
CA LYS A 19 -17.46 17.75 -7.88
C LYS A 19 -17.86 17.66 -9.36
N SER A 20 -17.09 16.97 -10.19
CA SER A 20 -17.26 16.99 -11.65
C SER A 20 -18.52 16.27 -12.17
N GLY A 21 -19.30 15.60 -11.32
CA GLY A 21 -20.56 14.92 -11.71
C GLY A 21 -21.79 15.82 -11.84
N SER A 22 -21.66 17.12 -11.54
CA SER A 22 -22.78 18.07 -11.45
C SER A 22 -22.57 19.28 -12.41
N GLY A 23 -22.77 19.07 -13.71
CA GLY A 23 -23.08 20.16 -14.66
C GLY A 23 -21.89 21.02 -15.16
N SER A 24 -21.38 20.66 -16.35
CA SER A 24 -20.59 21.44 -17.33
C SER A 24 -19.39 22.29 -16.86
N VAL A 25 -18.18 21.99 -17.34
CA VAL A 25 -17.43 22.76 -18.36
C VAL A 25 -16.25 21.89 -18.85
N SER A 26 -16.29 21.52 -20.13
CA SER A 26 -15.17 21.19 -21.03
C SER A 26 -13.84 20.69 -20.41
N GLY A 27 -13.65 19.37 -20.39
CA GLY A 27 -12.31 18.75 -20.52
C GLY A 27 -11.77 17.92 -19.36
N SER A 28 -12.40 17.89 -18.18
CA SER A 28 -12.00 17.01 -17.09
C SER A 28 -12.62 15.62 -17.21
N ALA A 29 -11.80 14.57 -17.18
CA ALA A 29 -12.29 13.20 -17.12
C ALA A 29 -13.18 13.01 -15.88
N GLU A 30 -14.41 12.53 -16.07
CA GLU A 30 -15.28 12.14 -14.97
C GLU A 30 -14.71 10.87 -14.33
N PHE A 31 -14.29 10.95 -13.07
CA PHE A 31 -13.77 9.80 -12.33
C PHE A 31 -14.93 9.03 -11.68
N SER A 32 -14.94 7.71 -11.84
CA SER A 32 -15.86 6.86 -11.07
C SER A 32 -15.44 6.79 -9.60
N VAL A 33 -16.38 6.42 -8.71
CA VAL A 33 -16.03 6.23 -7.29
C VAL A 33 -14.96 5.16 -7.11
N ASP A 34 -14.98 4.08 -7.90
CA ASP A 34 -13.94 3.05 -7.88
C ASP A 34 -12.56 3.64 -8.22
N GLN A 35 -12.48 4.53 -9.21
CA GLN A 35 -11.23 5.19 -9.59
C GLN A 35 -10.75 6.15 -8.50
N LEU A 36 -11.66 6.89 -7.86
CA LEU A 36 -11.34 7.78 -6.76
C LEU A 36 -10.81 7.00 -5.55
N LEU A 37 -11.46 5.88 -5.20
CA LEU A 37 -11.02 4.98 -4.14
C LEU A 37 -9.65 4.36 -4.46
N LEU A 38 -9.44 3.92 -5.69
CA LEU A 38 -8.13 3.41 -6.14
C LEU A 38 -7.04 4.47 -6.05
N LEU A 39 -7.34 5.71 -6.44
CA LEU A 39 -6.39 6.81 -6.35
C LEU A 39 -6.07 7.17 -4.89
N LEU A 40 -7.05 7.10 -3.98
CA LEU A 40 -6.80 7.23 -2.54
C LEU A 40 -5.89 6.11 -2.02
N VAL A 41 -6.13 4.85 -2.42
CA VAL A 41 -5.22 3.73 -2.07
C VAL A 41 -3.80 4.03 -2.54
N TYR A 42 -3.62 4.51 -3.77
CA TYR A 42 -2.31 4.89 -4.29
C TYR A 42 -1.67 6.01 -3.46
N VAL A 43 -2.40 7.09 -3.16
CA VAL A 43 -1.87 8.22 -2.38
C VAL A 43 -1.49 7.79 -0.97
N TYR A 44 -2.35 7.06 -0.27
CA TYR A 44 -2.02 6.58 1.08
C TYR A 44 -0.90 5.53 1.08
N SER A 45 -0.74 4.73 0.00
CA SER A 45 0.41 3.84 -0.12
C SER A 45 1.76 4.58 -0.13
N LEU A 46 1.74 5.87 -0.49
CA LEU A 46 2.90 6.78 -0.54
C LEU A 46 2.88 7.85 0.57
N ALA A 47 1.94 7.80 1.52
CA ALA A 47 1.76 8.85 2.53
C ALA A 47 3.01 9.12 3.37
N GLN A 48 3.79 8.07 3.66
CA GLN A 48 5.03 8.16 4.43
C GLN A 48 6.14 8.94 3.71
N GLU A 49 6.02 9.13 2.39
CA GLU A 49 6.96 9.90 1.59
C GLU A 49 6.63 11.40 1.60
N ALA A 50 5.42 11.77 2.01
CA ALA A 50 5.01 13.16 2.14
C ALA A 50 5.69 13.83 3.34
N GLN A 51 5.77 15.15 3.32
CA GLN A 51 6.25 15.89 4.49
C GLN A 51 5.26 15.72 5.65
N ALA A 52 5.79 15.67 6.87
CA ALA A 52 4.98 15.61 8.07
C ALA A 52 4.12 16.88 8.17
N SER A 53 2.83 16.75 7.89
CA SER A 53 1.83 17.80 8.12
C SER A 53 1.32 17.75 9.57
N GLY A 54 0.72 18.86 10.00
CA GLY A 54 -0.12 18.83 11.19
C GLY A 54 -1.29 17.87 10.99
N THR A 55 -1.46 16.92 11.90
CA THR A 55 -2.53 15.89 11.83
C THR A 55 -3.93 16.49 11.72
N GLN A 56 -4.13 17.71 12.25
CA GLN A 56 -5.42 18.40 12.22
C GLN A 56 -5.87 18.81 10.81
N ASP A 57 -4.94 19.26 9.96
CA ASP A 57 -5.28 19.69 8.60
C ASP A 57 -5.59 18.48 7.70
N GLU A 58 -4.86 17.38 7.88
CA GLU A 58 -5.16 16.11 7.21
C GLU A 58 -6.56 15.62 7.57
N GLU A 59 -6.88 15.48 8.86
CA GLU A 59 -8.20 15.02 9.32
C GLU A 59 -9.34 15.91 8.82
N LYS A 60 -9.13 17.22 8.73
CA LYS A 60 -10.14 18.13 8.19
C LYS A 60 -10.42 17.83 6.73
N VAL A 61 -9.36 17.69 5.92
CA VAL A 61 -9.50 17.38 4.49
C VAL A 61 -10.09 15.98 4.28
N GLU A 62 -9.72 14.99 5.09
CA GLU A 62 -10.34 13.66 5.08
C GLU A 62 -11.86 13.75 5.26
N ARG A 63 -12.34 14.51 6.28
CA ARG A 63 -13.79 14.70 6.52
C ARG A 63 -14.49 15.35 5.34
N GLU A 64 -13.86 16.32 4.67
CA GLU A 64 -14.42 16.96 3.48
C GLU A 64 -14.54 15.96 2.30
N ILE A 65 -13.51 15.12 2.09
CA ILE A 65 -13.53 14.09 1.04
C ILE A 65 -14.57 13.01 1.35
N ILE A 66 -14.67 12.57 2.61
CA ILE A 66 -15.69 11.61 3.06
C ILE A 66 -17.09 12.15 2.77
N GLY A 67 -17.35 13.42 3.11
CA GLY A 67 -18.63 14.07 2.80
C GLY A 67 -18.92 14.09 1.30
N ALA A 68 -17.94 14.46 0.48
CA ALA A 68 -18.10 14.50 -0.97
C ALA A 68 -18.34 13.11 -1.59
N LEU A 69 -17.60 12.09 -1.16
CA LEU A 69 -17.78 10.71 -1.62
C LEU A 69 -19.11 10.11 -1.13
N THR A 70 -19.58 10.48 0.06
CA THR A 70 -20.90 10.06 0.59
C THR A 70 -22.00 10.55 -0.36
N LEU A 71 -21.92 11.82 -0.77
CA LEU A 71 -22.87 12.39 -1.71
C LEU A 71 -22.80 11.70 -3.07
N LEU A 72 -21.60 11.44 -3.59
CA LEU A 72 -21.43 10.74 -4.87
C LEU A 72 -21.98 9.31 -4.84
N LEU A 73 -21.70 8.56 -3.77
CA LEU A 73 -22.18 7.18 -3.59
C LEU A 73 -23.70 7.11 -3.53
N THR A 74 -24.33 7.99 -2.75
CA THR A 74 -25.79 8.01 -2.57
C THR A 74 -26.56 8.48 -3.82
N GLN A 75 -25.88 9.12 -4.77
CA GLN A 75 -26.46 9.51 -6.06
C GLN A 75 -26.34 8.41 -7.14
N GLN A 76 -25.57 7.34 -6.91
CA GLN A 76 -25.42 6.28 -7.89
C GLN A 76 -26.69 5.44 -7.99
N THR A 77 -27.15 5.17 -9.22
CA THR A 77 -28.25 4.24 -9.47
C THR A 77 -27.80 2.79 -9.56
N ILE A 78 -26.52 2.56 -9.91
CA ILE A 78 -25.92 1.24 -10.07
C ILE A 78 -24.63 1.22 -9.24
N LEU A 79 -24.55 0.29 -8.29
CA LEU A 79 -23.37 0.11 -7.44
C LEU A 79 -22.38 -0.83 -8.12
N SER A 80 -21.10 -0.46 -8.17
CA SER A 80 -20.03 -1.35 -8.63
C SER A 80 -19.84 -2.53 -7.66
N PRO A 81 -19.26 -3.66 -8.10
CA PRO A 81 -18.92 -4.77 -7.20
C PRO A 81 -18.01 -4.35 -6.04
N LEU A 82 -17.12 -3.37 -6.27
CA LEU A 82 -16.27 -2.81 -5.22
C LEU A 82 -17.11 -2.08 -4.18
N VAL A 83 -18.02 -1.20 -4.61
CA VAL A 83 -18.90 -0.45 -3.70
C VAL A 83 -19.83 -1.40 -2.93
N GLN A 84 -20.38 -2.41 -3.59
CA GLN A 84 -21.19 -3.45 -2.93
C GLN A 84 -20.35 -4.22 -1.89
N GLY A 85 -19.10 -4.56 -2.23
CA GLY A 85 -18.18 -5.27 -1.33
C GLY A 85 -17.82 -4.49 -0.08
N ILE A 86 -17.57 -3.18 -0.19
CA ILE A 86 -17.20 -2.35 0.97
C ILE A 86 -18.41 -1.90 1.80
N THR A 87 -19.59 -1.72 1.17
CA THR A 87 -20.81 -1.30 1.88
C THR A 87 -21.62 -2.48 2.42
N GLY A 88 -21.39 -3.69 1.90
CA GLY A 88 -22.18 -4.89 2.21
C GLY A 88 -23.60 -4.85 1.65
N VAL A 89 -23.87 -3.95 0.71
CA VAL A 89 -25.21 -3.70 0.13
C VAL A 89 -25.26 -4.16 -1.32
N SER A 90 -26.41 -4.72 -1.73
CA SER A 90 -26.59 -5.26 -3.09
C SER A 90 -27.27 -4.27 -4.06
N SER A 91 -27.91 -3.22 -3.56
CA SER A 91 -28.70 -2.27 -4.37
C SER A 91 -28.53 -0.83 -3.89
N SER A 92 -28.70 0.14 -4.79
CA SER A 92 -28.63 1.57 -4.43
C SER A 92 -29.73 1.97 -3.43
N GLU A 93 -30.90 1.35 -3.50
CA GLU A 93 -32.05 1.63 -2.62
C GLU A 93 -31.77 1.35 -1.14
N GLU A 94 -30.90 0.38 -0.86
CA GLU A 94 -30.46 0.02 0.49
C GLU A 94 -29.30 0.90 1.00
N LEU A 95 -28.65 1.68 0.13
CA LEU A 95 -27.49 2.49 0.48
C LEU A 95 -27.92 3.83 1.06
N THR A 96 -28.16 3.86 2.38
CA THR A 96 -28.46 5.10 3.10
C THR A 96 -27.22 6.00 3.19
N SER A 97 -27.46 7.32 3.33
CA SER A 97 -26.36 8.29 3.54
C SER A 97 -25.54 7.99 4.80
N GLU A 98 -26.18 7.53 5.88
CA GLU A 98 -25.49 7.14 7.10
C GLU A 98 -24.56 5.94 6.85
N ARG A 99 -25.07 4.89 6.18
CA ARG A 99 -24.26 3.71 5.84
C ARG A 99 -23.10 4.06 4.93
N ALA A 100 -23.33 4.85 3.88
CA ALA A 100 -22.27 5.30 2.98
C ALA A 100 -21.20 6.09 3.73
N HIS A 101 -21.60 6.99 4.63
CA HIS A 101 -20.69 7.78 5.45
C HIS A 101 -19.83 6.92 6.37
N THR A 102 -20.45 6.04 7.16
CA THR A 102 -19.73 5.14 8.09
C THR A 102 -18.81 4.16 7.35
N THR A 103 -19.23 3.64 6.20
CA THR A 103 -18.34 2.82 5.36
C THR A 103 -17.12 3.60 4.91
N LEU A 104 -17.29 4.85 4.47
CA LEU A 104 -16.16 5.69 4.04
C LEU A 104 -15.24 6.07 5.21
N GLU A 105 -15.76 6.33 6.40
CA GLU A 105 -14.93 6.50 7.61
C GLU A 105 -14.04 5.27 7.84
N SER A 106 -14.62 4.07 7.76
CA SER A 106 -13.85 2.81 7.87
C SER A 106 -12.82 2.63 6.76
N VAL A 107 -13.11 3.09 5.54
CA VAL A 107 -12.15 3.10 4.43
C VAL A 107 -10.97 4.02 4.78
N PHE A 108 -11.22 5.22 5.29
CA PHE A 108 -10.15 6.15 5.67
C PHE A 108 -9.31 5.65 6.85
N GLU A 109 -9.90 4.96 7.82
CA GLU A 109 -9.13 4.24 8.86
C GLU A 109 -8.20 3.17 8.26
N THR A 110 -8.68 2.44 7.27
CA THR A 110 -7.89 1.43 6.54
C THR A 110 -6.77 2.08 5.74
N LEU A 111 -7.05 3.19 5.06
CA LEU A 111 -6.08 3.97 4.29
C LEU A 111 -4.98 4.55 5.20
N ARG A 112 -5.33 5.09 6.36
CA ARG A 112 -4.37 5.55 7.38
C ARG A 112 -3.48 4.40 7.88
N SER A 113 -4.07 3.21 8.07
CA SER A 113 -3.31 2.00 8.43
C SER A 113 -2.37 1.57 7.30
N LEU A 114 -2.80 1.65 6.04
CA LEU A 114 -1.97 1.39 4.86
C LEU A 114 -0.76 2.34 4.79
N GLY A 115 -0.97 3.64 5.05
CA GLY A 115 0.10 4.63 5.06
C GLY A 115 1.17 4.39 6.13
N ARG A 116 0.80 3.74 7.23
CA ARG A 116 1.70 3.36 8.33
C ARG A 116 2.19 1.92 8.28
N ALA A 117 1.73 1.13 7.29
CA ALA A 117 1.97 -0.31 7.26
C ALA A 117 3.47 -0.66 7.27
N ARG A 118 4.34 0.24 6.78
CA ARG A 118 5.79 0.05 6.71
C ARG A 118 6.59 0.77 7.79
N ASP A 119 5.96 1.42 8.77
CA ASP A 119 6.67 2.19 9.81
C ASP A 119 7.63 1.34 10.67
N HIS A 120 7.33 0.06 10.81
CA HIS A 120 8.13 -0.88 11.58
C HIS A 120 9.33 -1.46 10.81
N LEU A 121 9.38 -1.26 9.48
CA LEU A 121 10.45 -1.73 8.62
C LEU A 121 11.62 -0.76 8.66
N LYS A 122 12.84 -1.29 8.62
CA LYS A 122 14.09 -0.53 8.73
C LYS A 122 14.62 -0.14 7.35
N GLN A 123 14.80 -1.13 6.47
CA GLN A 123 15.37 -0.97 5.13
C GLN A 123 14.30 -0.90 4.05
N LEU A 124 13.19 -1.63 4.23
CA LEU A 124 12.11 -1.77 3.26
C LEU A 124 10.94 -0.79 3.50
N ARG A 125 11.22 0.33 4.17
CA ARG A 125 10.23 1.33 4.59
C ARG A 125 9.60 2.08 3.41
N SER A 126 10.42 2.43 2.42
CA SER A 126 10.00 3.28 1.31
C SER A 126 9.79 2.48 0.02
N VAL A 127 8.70 2.75 -0.69
CA VAL A 127 8.42 2.23 -2.05
C VAL A 127 8.59 3.31 -3.12
N TYR A 128 9.18 4.43 -2.75
CA TYR A 128 9.39 5.58 -3.60
C TYR A 128 10.88 5.89 -3.68
N ARG A 129 11.36 6.14 -4.88
CA ARG A 129 12.70 6.66 -5.10
C ARG A 129 12.58 8.10 -5.57
N ALA A 130 13.09 9.02 -4.76
CA ALA A 130 13.14 10.43 -5.11
C ALA A 130 13.97 10.68 -6.38
N SER A 131 13.64 11.76 -7.10
CA SER A 131 14.43 12.24 -8.23
C SER A 131 15.80 12.69 -7.74
N ASP A 132 16.85 12.31 -8.47
CA ASP A 132 18.25 12.70 -8.18
C ASP A 132 18.81 13.69 -9.20
N GLY A 133 17.93 14.36 -9.97
CA GLY A 133 18.28 15.31 -11.02
C GLY A 133 18.72 14.66 -12.34
N ALA A 134 19.17 13.40 -12.30
CA ALA A 134 19.47 12.59 -13.49
C ALA A 134 18.33 11.62 -13.84
N HIS A 135 17.61 11.14 -12.82
CA HIS A 135 16.49 10.20 -12.95
C HIS A 135 15.23 10.80 -12.35
N GLN A 136 14.10 10.61 -13.04
CA GLN A 136 12.80 10.97 -12.49
C GLN A 136 12.48 10.12 -11.27
N ALA A 137 11.57 10.60 -10.43
CA ALA A 137 11.09 9.83 -9.32
C ALA A 137 10.41 8.54 -9.81
N THR A 138 10.72 7.41 -9.18
CA THR A 138 10.21 6.09 -9.60
C THR A 138 9.59 5.33 -8.45
N TYR A 139 8.52 4.62 -8.73
CA TYR A 139 7.99 3.60 -7.84
C TYR A 139 8.94 2.40 -7.79
N ARG A 140 9.29 1.95 -6.58
CA ARG A 140 10.09 0.76 -6.32
C ARG A 140 9.23 -0.28 -5.60
N PRO A 141 8.66 -1.26 -6.32
CA PRO A 141 7.72 -2.23 -5.76
C PRO A 141 8.31 -2.96 -4.56
N PHE A 142 7.55 -3.10 -3.48
CA PHE A 142 8.00 -3.74 -2.24
C PHE A 142 8.58 -5.13 -2.48
N ILE A 143 7.90 -5.96 -3.28
CA ILE A 143 8.37 -7.32 -3.59
C ILE A 143 9.72 -7.32 -4.31
N LYS A 144 9.99 -6.32 -5.16
CA LYS A 144 11.30 -6.18 -5.80
C LYS A 144 12.40 -6.02 -4.76
N GLN A 145 12.15 -5.19 -3.75
CA GLN A 145 13.12 -4.86 -2.72
C GLN A 145 13.43 -6.09 -1.87
N VAL A 146 12.41 -6.86 -1.48
CA VAL A 146 12.56 -8.14 -0.76
C VAL A 146 13.42 -9.12 -1.56
N LEU A 147 13.14 -9.29 -2.86
CA LEU A 147 13.92 -10.19 -3.71
C LEU A 147 15.36 -9.71 -3.90
N GLU A 148 15.57 -8.42 -4.10
CA GLU A 148 16.91 -7.81 -4.21
C GLU A 148 17.72 -7.99 -2.91
N GLU A 149 17.08 -7.96 -1.75
CA GLU A 149 17.70 -8.23 -0.45
C GLU A 149 18.06 -9.72 -0.30
N ILE A 150 17.11 -10.63 -0.61
CA ILE A 150 17.30 -12.08 -0.56
C ILE A 150 18.43 -12.55 -1.50
N PHE A 151 18.49 -12.01 -2.70
CA PHE A 151 19.45 -12.45 -3.71
C PHE A 151 20.73 -11.61 -3.76
N ASN A 152 20.89 -10.64 -2.85
CA ASN A 152 22.07 -9.78 -2.83
C ASN A 152 23.38 -10.60 -2.68
N PRO A 153 24.33 -10.50 -3.62
CA PRO A 153 25.59 -11.24 -3.54
C PRO A 153 26.43 -10.92 -2.30
N SER A 154 26.30 -9.71 -1.74
CA SER A 154 27.04 -9.31 -0.53
C SER A 154 26.46 -9.89 0.75
N ARG A 155 25.27 -10.51 0.69
CA ARG A 155 24.57 -11.15 1.81
C ARG A 155 24.51 -10.24 3.05
N PRO A 156 23.95 -9.03 2.92
CA PRO A 156 23.81 -8.14 4.07
C PRO A 156 22.87 -8.74 5.12
N GLU A 157 22.97 -8.29 6.37
CA GLU A 157 21.95 -8.62 7.36
C GLU A 157 20.58 -8.11 6.87
N CYS A 158 19.56 -8.97 6.97
CA CYS A 158 18.19 -8.67 6.54
C CYS A 158 17.30 -8.39 7.76
N PRO A 159 17.29 -7.17 8.33
CA PRO A 159 16.59 -6.91 9.59
C PRO A 159 15.07 -6.93 9.46
N ASP A 160 14.55 -6.78 8.24
CA ASP A 160 13.11 -6.75 7.95
C ASP A 160 12.55 -8.13 7.57
N ILE A 161 13.43 -9.13 7.39
CA ILE A 161 13.04 -10.51 7.12
C ILE A 161 13.19 -11.31 8.42
N GLU A 162 12.05 -11.63 9.03
CA GLU A 162 12.04 -12.43 10.26
C GLU A 162 12.16 -13.93 9.96
N HIS A 163 13.00 -14.62 10.74
CA HIS A 163 13.12 -16.07 10.70
C HIS A 163 12.24 -16.68 11.79
N ALA A 164 11.15 -17.34 11.39
CA ALA A 164 10.27 -18.08 12.30
C ALA A 164 10.63 -19.58 12.31
N SER A 165 11.29 -20.06 13.35
CA SER A 165 11.51 -21.49 13.61
C SER A 165 10.34 -22.07 14.42
N GLY A 166 9.35 -22.66 13.75
CA GLY A 166 8.10 -23.12 14.38
C GLY A 166 8.17 -24.44 15.17
N GLY A 167 8.96 -24.56 16.25
CA GLY A 167 9.01 -25.81 17.03
C GLY A 167 9.32 -25.70 18.53
N LEU A 168 8.85 -26.68 19.31
CA LEU A 168 9.15 -26.87 20.76
C LEU A 168 10.65 -26.83 21.09
N THR A 169 11.50 -27.21 20.13
CA THR A 169 12.97 -27.16 20.23
C THR A 169 13.51 -25.74 20.35
N ASP A 170 12.79 -24.73 19.88
CA ASP A 170 13.23 -23.34 19.92
C ASP A 170 12.97 -22.69 21.29
N LEU A 171 11.95 -23.15 22.03
CA LEU A 171 11.70 -22.75 23.42
C LEU A 171 12.76 -23.31 24.40
N LEU A 172 13.33 -24.48 24.09
CA LEU A 172 14.48 -25.01 24.82
C LEU A 172 15.77 -24.29 24.43
N LYS A 173 15.91 -23.90 23.15
CA LYS A 173 17.02 -23.06 22.72
C LYS A 173 16.93 -21.68 23.34
N THR A 174 15.78 -21.02 23.45
CA THR A 174 15.67 -19.68 24.06
C THR A 174 16.12 -19.66 25.53
N GLY A 175 15.92 -20.74 26.28
CA GLY A 175 16.39 -20.88 27.67
C GLY A 175 17.91 -21.05 27.82
N PHE A 176 18.58 -21.64 26.82
CA PHE A 176 20.05 -21.83 26.79
C PHE A 176 20.79 -20.85 25.86
N SER A 177 20.08 -20.13 24.99
CA SER A 177 20.61 -19.31 23.88
C SER A 177 20.64 -17.80 24.19
N MET A 178 20.26 -17.37 25.40
CA MET A 178 20.39 -15.97 25.81
C MET A 178 21.87 -15.48 25.83
N PHE A 179 22.84 -16.39 25.62
CA PHE A 179 24.28 -16.13 25.65
C PHE A 179 25.04 -16.44 24.35
N MET A 180 24.38 -16.85 23.26
CA MET A 180 25.07 -17.05 21.98
C MET A 180 24.39 -16.28 20.85
N LYS A 181 25.16 -15.46 20.13
CA LYS A 181 24.76 -14.82 18.88
C LYS A 181 24.62 -15.92 17.82
N VAL A 182 23.48 -16.60 17.79
CA VAL A 182 23.18 -17.62 16.79
C VAL A 182 22.93 -16.89 15.47
N ASN A 183 23.80 -17.08 14.49
CA ASN A 183 23.58 -16.51 13.15
C ASN A 183 22.31 -17.11 12.57
N ARG A 184 21.34 -16.24 12.26
CA ARG A 184 20.11 -16.63 11.57
C ARG A 184 20.50 -17.01 10.12
N PRO A 185 20.01 -18.13 9.60
CA PRO A 185 20.32 -18.52 8.22
C PRO A 185 19.79 -17.46 7.26
N HIS A 186 20.56 -17.14 6.24
CA HIS A 186 20.13 -16.22 5.19
C HIS A 186 19.15 -16.94 4.25
N PRO A 187 18.09 -16.30 3.73
CA PRO A 187 17.15 -16.97 2.84
C PRO A 187 17.81 -17.67 1.64
N SER A 188 18.88 -17.10 1.08
CA SER A 188 19.66 -17.72 -0.01
C SER A 188 20.75 -18.71 0.41
N ASP A 189 20.77 -19.13 1.68
CA ASP A 189 21.46 -20.37 2.10
C ASP A 189 20.64 -21.63 1.74
N HIS A 190 19.37 -21.46 1.38
CA HIS A 190 18.49 -22.55 0.96
C HIS A 190 18.46 -22.70 -0.57
N PRO A 191 18.52 -23.93 -1.11
CA PRO A 191 18.50 -24.17 -2.55
C PRO A 191 17.12 -23.97 -3.19
N LEU A 192 16.06 -23.92 -2.39
CA LEU A 192 14.68 -23.70 -2.82
C LEU A 192 14.07 -22.57 -2.00
N LEU A 193 13.49 -21.58 -2.68
CA LEU A 193 12.74 -20.49 -2.09
C LEU A 193 11.28 -20.59 -2.53
N ILE A 194 10.35 -20.63 -1.58
CA ILE A 194 8.92 -20.56 -1.86
C ILE A 194 8.41 -19.20 -1.38
N LEU A 195 7.96 -18.37 -2.32
CA LEU A 195 7.33 -17.09 -2.01
C LEU A 195 5.81 -17.29 -1.96
N PHE A 196 5.23 -17.07 -0.78
CA PHE A 196 3.78 -17.14 -0.57
C PHE A 196 3.21 -15.74 -0.34
N MET A 197 2.35 -15.27 -1.24
CA MET A 197 1.72 -13.94 -1.17
C MET A 197 0.26 -14.06 -0.71
N VAL A 198 -0.05 -13.42 0.42
CA VAL A 198 -1.42 -13.34 0.96
C VAL A 198 -2.13 -12.13 0.34
N GLY A 199 -3.34 -12.35 -0.19
CA GLY A 199 -4.13 -11.29 -0.84
C GLY A 199 -4.07 -11.29 -2.36
N GLY A 200 -3.28 -12.20 -2.96
CA GLY A 200 -3.17 -12.37 -4.41
C GLY A 200 -1.87 -11.78 -4.98
N VAL A 201 -1.67 -12.03 -6.28
CA VAL A 201 -0.54 -11.53 -7.05
C VAL A 201 -1.03 -11.09 -8.43
N THR A 202 -0.52 -9.97 -8.91
CA THR A 202 -0.82 -9.44 -10.24
C THR A 202 0.13 -10.03 -11.29
N ALA A 203 -0.28 -9.99 -12.57
CA ALA A 203 0.59 -10.44 -13.67
C ALA A 203 1.89 -9.62 -13.75
N SER A 204 1.83 -8.32 -13.43
CA SER A 204 3.00 -7.44 -13.39
C SER A 204 3.97 -7.84 -12.28
N GLU A 205 3.47 -8.20 -11.09
CA GLU A 205 4.31 -8.71 -10.00
C GLU A 205 4.94 -10.05 -10.35
N LEU A 206 4.18 -10.97 -10.95
CA LEU A 206 4.74 -12.26 -11.39
C LEU A 206 5.87 -12.07 -12.41
N ARG A 207 5.67 -11.19 -13.39
CA ARG A 207 6.69 -10.84 -14.37
C ARG A 207 7.93 -10.24 -13.70
N LEU A 208 7.74 -9.32 -12.75
CA LEU A 208 8.82 -8.70 -11.99
C LEU A 208 9.62 -9.73 -11.20
N ILE A 209 8.96 -10.68 -10.53
CA ILE A 209 9.61 -11.76 -9.80
C ILE A 209 10.49 -12.58 -10.75
N HIS A 210 9.94 -12.99 -11.89
CA HIS A 210 10.68 -13.75 -12.90
C HIS A 210 11.90 -12.97 -13.44
N GLU A 211 11.76 -11.68 -13.73
CA GLU A 211 12.86 -10.83 -14.19
C GLU A 211 13.98 -10.74 -13.13
N VAL A 212 13.64 -10.50 -11.86
CA VAL A 212 14.63 -10.40 -10.78
C VAL A 212 15.35 -11.74 -10.56
N VAL A 213 14.64 -12.87 -10.57
CA VAL A 213 15.22 -14.20 -10.39
C VAL A 213 16.15 -14.56 -11.55
N ALA A 214 15.73 -14.30 -12.79
CA ALA A 214 16.53 -14.59 -13.98
C ALA A 214 17.87 -13.83 -14.01
N THR A 215 17.91 -12.61 -13.45
CA THR A 215 19.15 -11.83 -13.35
C THR A 215 20.14 -12.36 -12.32
N HIS A 216 19.68 -13.12 -11.31
CA HIS A 216 20.54 -13.56 -10.22
C HIS A 216 21.26 -14.90 -10.47
N LYS A 217 20.68 -15.83 -11.25
CA LYS A 217 21.39 -17.01 -11.78
C LYS A 217 20.71 -17.57 -13.03
N ALA A 218 21.51 -17.95 -14.03
CA ALA A 218 21.07 -18.85 -15.09
C ALA A 218 20.80 -20.25 -14.47
N GLY A 219 19.54 -20.55 -14.14
CA GLY A 219 19.13 -21.87 -13.63
C GLY A 219 18.25 -21.88 -12.38
N THR A 220 17.90 -20.72 -11.81
CA THR A 220 16.88 -20.64 -10.76
C THR A 220 15.49 -20.63 -11.43
N GLN A 221 14.68 -21.65 -11.17
CA GLN A 221 13.28 -21.76 -11.61
C GLN A 221 12.33 -21.47 -10.45
#